data_AF-A0A453BT40-F1
#
_entry.id   AF-A0A453BT40-F1
#
_cell.length_a   1.000
_cell.length_b   1.000
_cell.length_c   1.000
_cell.angle_alpha   90.00
_cell.angle_beta   90.00
_cell.angle_gamma   90.00
#
_symmetry.space_group_name_H-M   'P 1'
#
loop_
_entity.id
_entity.type
_entity.pdbx_description
1 polymer ?
#
loop_
_entity_poly.entity_id
_entity_poly.type
_entity_poly.pdbx_seq_one_letter_code
_entity_poly.pdbx_strand_id
1 'polypeptide(L)'
;DARAKQLVGVNEEDHLILAHQSYKSGKYSQALEHGNAVYEKNPRRTDNLLLLGAIYFQLRDYDLCIAKNEEALAIDPQFAECYGNMANAWKEKGDIDLAIRFYLTAIQLRPNFCDAWSNLASAYTRKGRLNEAAQCCKQALLLNPRLVDAHSNLGNLMKAQGLVQEAYACYLEAIRIDPHFAIAWSNLAGLFMEVGDLNKAMQYYKEAVKLKPSFADAHLNQGNVYKRLWECSRRQFLVISVLCRHAPTTPWLTVILPLSTMSNASLIWQFIVTIRLYYVILGLWKHTITWAMHLKMLGE
;
A
#
# COMPACT_ATOMS: atom_id res chain seq x y z
N ASP A 1 -43.98 10.86 16.29
CA ASP A 1 -44.60 12.20 16.18
C ASP A 1 -44.04 13.28 17.12
N ALA A 2 -43.27 12.94 18.17
CA ALA A 2 -42.59 13.96 19.00
C ALA A 2 -41.27 14.50 18.40
N ARG A 3 -40.55 13.69 17.61
CA ARG A 3 -39.31 14.10 16.91
C ARG A 3 -39.55 15.08 15.75
N ALA A 4 -40.67 14.91 15.03
CA ALA A 4 -41.04 15.80 13.93
C ALA A 4 -41.37 17.23 14.42
N LYS A 5 -41.92 17.37 15.64
CA LYS A 5 -42.23 18.68 16.24
C LYS A 5 -41.01 19.42 16.81
N GLN A 6 -39.88 18.74 17.03
CA GLN A 6 -38.66 19.38 17.53
C GLN A 6 -37.85 20.07 16.43
N LEU A 7 -38.18 19.81 15.16
CA LEU A 7 -37.52 20.39 13.97
C LEU A 7 -38.23 21.64 13.42
N VAL A 8 -39.43 21.97 13.93
CA VAL A 8 -40.29 23.05 13.41
C VAL A 8 -39.77 24.46 13.75
N GLY A 9 -38.79 24.58 14.65
CA GLY A 9 -38.22 25.87 15.07
C GLY A 9 -36.80 26.18 14.57
N VAL A 10 -36.19 25.28 13.80
CA VAL A 10 -34.79 25.40 13.36
C VAL A 10 -34.76 26.03 11.96
N ASN A 11 -34.00 27.12 11.78
CA ASN A 11 -33.94 27.83 10.50
C ASN A 11 -33.25 26.95 9.43
N GLU A 12 -33.51 27.21 8.16
CA GLU A 12 -32.88 26.50 7.02
C GLU A 12 -31.35 26.44 7.17
N GLU A 13 -30.75 27.57 7.56
CA GLU A 13 -29.31 27.70 7.77
C GLU A 13 -28.79 26.80 8.90
N ASP A 14 -29.53 26.70 10.01
CA ASP A 14 -29.15 25.86 11.14
C ASP A 14 -29.16 24.38 10.76
N HIS A 15 -30.16 23.94 9.97
CA HIS A 15 -30.18 22.58 9.44
C HIS A 15 -29.01 22.31 8.51
N LEU A 16 -28.64 23.26 7.64
CA LEU A 16 -27.49 23.09 6.76
C LEU A 16 -26.18 22.95 7.55
N ILE A 17 -25.99 23.78 8.59
CA ILE A 17 -24.82 23.69 9.48
C ILE A 17 -24.78 22.32 10.17
N LEU A 18 -25.91 21.86 10.72
CA LEU A 18 -26.01 20.54 11.35
C LEU A 18 -25.76 19.40 10.37
N ALA A 19 -26.22 19.52 9.12
CA ALA A 19 -25.96 18.55 8.07
C ALA A 19 -24.46 18.45 7.78
N HIS A 20 -23.76 19.59 7.62
CA HIS A 20 -22.31 19.61 7.43
C HIS A 20 -21.53 19.05 8.64
N GLN A 21 -21.95 19.37 9.86
CA GLN A 21 -21.31 18.86 11.08
C GLN A 21 -21.48 17.34 11.20
N SER A 22 -22.69 16.84 10.96
CA SER A 22 -23.01 15.41 10.95
C SER A 22 -22.23 14.69 9.86
N TYR A 23 -22.11 15.26 8.66
CA TYR A 23 -21.32 14.72 7.56
C TYR A 23 -19.84 14.61 7.94
N LYS A 24 -19.24 15.68 8.46
CA LYS A 24 -17.84 15.69 8.93
C LYS A 24 -17.58 14.70 10.06
N SER A 25 -18.60 14.42 10.87
CA SER A 25 -18.53 13.44 11.96
C SER A 25 -18.77 11.99 11.51
N GLY A 26 -18.99 11.74 10.21
CA GLY A 26 -19.29 10.42 9.66
C GLY A 26 -20.72 9.92 9.95
N LYS A 27 -21.59 10.77 10.50
CA LYS A 27 -22.98 10.43 10.83
C LYS A 27 -23.89 10.71 9.64
N TYR A 28 -23.71 9.96 8.56
CA TYR A 28 -24.34 10.25 7.27
C TYR A 28 -25.87 10.16 7.29
N SER A 29 -26.47 9.27 8.08
CA SER A 29 -27.92 9.21 8.23
C SER A 29 -28.50 10.48 8.89
N GLN A 30 -27.83 11.02 9.91
CA GLN A 30 -28.25 12.28 10.55
C GLN A 30 -28.00 13.48 9.63
N ALA A 31 -26.90 13.46 8.87
CA ALA A 31 -26.63 14.47 7.86
C ALA A 31 -27.74 14.48 6.79
N LEU A 32 -28.21 13.30 6.37
CA LEU A 32 -29.30 13.15 5.41
C LEU A 32 -30.61 13.71 5.94
N GLU A 33 -30.97 13.44 7.20
CA GLU A 33 -32.19 13.99 7.83
C GLU A 33 -32.20 15.52 7.78
N HIS A 34 -31.09 16.16 8.17
CA HIS A 34 -30.97 17.62 8.12
C HIS A 34 -30.92 18.17 6.69
N GLY A 35 -30.19 17.53 5.78
CA GLY A 35 -30.14 17.94 4.37
C GLY A 35 -31.50 17.83 3.68
N ASN A 36 -32.31 16.82 4.01
CA ASN A 36 -33.68 16.68 3.52
C ASN A 36 -34.60 17.77 4.09
N ALA A 37 -34.46 18.12 5.36
CA ALA A 37 -35.22 19.24 5.95
C ALA A 37 -34.90 20.58 5.28
N VAL A 38 -33.65 20.81 4.85
CA VAL A 38 -33.27 21.97 4.02
C VAL A 38 -33.89 21.86 2.63
N TYR A 39 -33.81 20.68 2.00
CA TYR A 39 -34.35 20.44 0.66
C TYR A 39 -35.87 20.62 0.58
N GLU A 40 -36.62 20.16 1.60
CA GLU A 40 -38.08 20.34 1.68
C GLU A 40 -38.48 21.83 1.71
N LYS A 41 -37.68 22.67 2.36
CA LYS A 41 -37.91 24.12 2.44
C LYS A 41 -37.46 24.84 1.17
N ASN A 42 -36.30 24.46 0.63
CA ASN A 42 -35.69 25.09 -0.54
C ASN A 42 -35.00 24.06 -1.45
N PRO A 43 -35.74 23.45 -2.40
CA PRO A 43 -35.19 22.44 -3.30
C PRO A 43 -34.12 22.97 -4.27
N ARG A 44 -34.02 24.29 -4.46
CA ARG A 44 -33.11 24.92 -5.42
C ARG A 44 -31.79 25.39 -4.80
N ARG A 45 -31.57 25.09 -3.51
CA ARG A 45 -30.35 25.48 -2.80
C ARG A 45 -29.18 24.58 -3.22
N THR A 46 -28.30 25.09 -4.09
CA THR A 46 -27.26 24.29 -4.76
C THR A 46 -26.20 23.74 -3.81
N ASP A 47 -25.82 24.47 -2.77
CA ASP A 47 -24.92 24.02 -1.71
C ASP A 47 -25.47 22.81 -0.94
N ASN A 48 -26.77 22.80 -0.62
CA ASN A 48 -27.43 21.65 0.00
C ASN A 48 -27.58 20.47 -0.97
N LEU A 49 -27.88 20.72 -2.24
CA LEU A 49 -27.92 19.66 -3.27
C LEU A 49 -26.55 18.99 -3.44
N LEU A 50 -25.47 19.78 -3.46
CA LEU A 50 -24.10 19.27 -3.47
C LEU A 50 -23.82 18.42 -2.23
N LEU A 51 -24.23 18.89 -1.05
CA LEU A 51 -24.07 18.16 0.21
C LEU A 51 -24.87 16.84 0.22
N LEU A 52 -26.12 16.85 -0.24
CA LEU A 52 -26.94 15.64 -0.38
C LEU A 52 -26.27 14.64 -1.32
N GLY A 53 -25.75 15.10 -2.45
CA GLY A 53 -24.97 14.27 -3.36
C GLY A 53 -23.79 13.58 -2.66
N ALA A 54 -23.02 14.33 -1.87
CA ALA A 54 -21.92 13.79 -1.09
C ALA A 54 -22.39 12.81 0.00
N ILE A 55 -23.50 13.10 0.69
CA ILE A 55 -24.10 12.21 1.70
C ILE A 55 -24.53 10.87 1.06
N TYR A 56 -25.23 10.91 -0.07
CA TYR A 56 -25.65 9.70 -0.78
C TYR A 56 -24.47 8.86 -1.26
N PHE A 57 -23.39 9.51 -1.72
CA PHE A 57 -22.16 8.80 -2.05
C PHE A 57 -21.60 8.01 -0.85
N GLN A 58 -21.56 8.62 0.34
CA GLN A 58 -21.08 7.94 1.56
C GLN A 58 -22.02 6.81 2.00
N LEU A 59 -23.32 6.95 1.76
CA LEU A 59 -24.33 5.91 1.97
C LEU A 59 -24.32 4.82 0.88
N ARG A 60 -23.45 4.93 -0.13
CA ARG A 60 -23.34 4.04 -1.30
C ARG A 60 -24.58 4.02 -2.20
N ASP A 61 -25.42 5.05 -2.11
CA ASP A 61 -26.50 5.28 -3.06
C ASP A 61 -25.98 6.17 -4.19
N TYR A 62 -25.33 5.54 -5.16
CA TYR A 62 -24.67 6.25 -6.26
C TYR A 62 -25.68 6.87 -7.24
N ASP A 63 -26.87 6.31 -7.35
CA ASP A 63 -27.91 6.84 -8.24
C ASP A 63 -28.51 8.13 -7.67
N LEU A 64 -28.83 8.18 -6.38
CA LEU A 64 -29.27 9.43 -5.74
C LEU A 64 -28.15 10.46 -5.62
N CYS A 65 -26.90 10.03 -5.46
CA CYS A 65 -25.74 10.91 -5.57
C CYS A 65 -25.73 11.63 -6.93
N ILE A 66 -25.86 10.89 -8.02
CA ILE A 66 -25.88 11.44 -9.37
C ILE A 66 -27.08 12.37 -9.54
N ALA A 67 -28.29 11.93 -9.19
CA ALA A 67 -29.51 12.71 -9.34
C ALA A 67 -29.46 14.06 -8.63
N LYS A 68 -28.95 14.12 -7.38
CA LYS A 68 -28.84 15.39 -6.63
C LYS A 68 -27.80 16.35 -7.21
N ASN A 69 -26.71 15.83 -7.76
CA ASN A 69 -25.74 16.66 -8.48
C ASN A 69 -26.30 17.14 -9.84
N GLU A 70 -27.11 16.34 -10.53
CA GLU A 70 -27.82 16.77 -11.76
C GLU A 70 -28.84 17.87 -11.48
N GLU A 71 -29.59 17.77 -10.38
CA GLU A 71 -30.49 18.85 -9.92
C GLU A 71 -29.71 20.15 -9.66
N ALA A 72 -28.53 20.08 -9.04
CA ALA A 72 -27.68 21.25 -8.81
C ALA A 72 -27.15 21.83 -10.14
N LEU A 73 -26.72 20.98 -11.07
CA LEU A 73 -26.22 21.39 -12.39
C LEU A 73 -27.31 21.97 -13.30
N ALA A 74 -28.57 21.58 -13.11
CA ALA A 74 -29.70 22.20 -13.80
C ALA A 74 -29.92 23.66 -13.37
N ILE A 75 -29.39 24.06 -12.20
CA ILE A 75 -29.45 25.42 -11.67
C ILE A 75 -28.16 26.17 -11.98
N ASP A 76 -27.00 25.54 -11.74
CA ASP A 76 -25.68 26.09 -12.04
C ASP A 76 -24.83 25.06 -12.83
N PRO A 77 -24.79 25.16 -14.16
CA PRO A 77 -23.99 24.27 -15.00
C PRO A 77 -22.47 24.42 -14.82
N GLN A 78 -21.98 25.45 -14.12
CA GLN A 78 -20.54 25.67 -13.90
C GLN A 78 -20.07 25.12 -12.54
N PHE A 79 -20.92 24.39 -11.83
CA PHE A 79 -20.61 23.86 -10.50
C PHE A 79 -19.64 22.67 -10.56
N ALA A 80 -18.34 22.96 -10.56
CA ALA A 80 -17.25 21.99 -10.73
C ALA A 80 -17.31 20.82 -9.72
N GLU A 81 -17.70 21.09 -8.48
CA GLU A 81 -17.83 20.09 -7.41
C GLU A 81 -18.86 19.02 -7.74
N CYS A 82 -19.96 19.36 -8.41
CA CYS A 82 -20.99 18.40 -8.80
C CYS A 82 -20.46 17.38 -9.81
N TYR A 83 -19.70 17.84 -10.80
CA TYR A 83 -19.02 16.95 -11.73
C TYR A 83 -18.00 16.03 -11.03
N GLY A 84 -17.27 16.55 -10.03
CA GLY A 84 -16.36 15.73 -9.21
C GLY A 84 -17.09 14.65 -8.41
N ASN A 85 -18.24 14.97 -7.81
CA ASN A 85 -19.06 14.02 -7.07
C ASN A 85 -19.66 12.93 -8.00
N MET A 86 -20.21 13.33 -9.14
CA MET A 86 -20.71 12.39 -10.15
C MET A 86 -19.59 11.49 -10.67
N ALA A 87 -18.40 12.03 -10.93
CA ALA A 87 -17.24 11.24 -11.36
C ALA A 87 -16.86 10.17 -10.32
N ASN A 88 -16.86 10.54 -9.03
CA ASN A 88 -16.64 9.56 -7.95
C ASN A 88 -17.71 8.47 -7.96
N ALA A 89 -19.00 8.81 -8.11
CA ALA A 89 -20.08 7.84 -8.17
C ALA A 89 -19.94 6.88 -9.37
N TRP A 90 -19.66 7.39 -10.57
CA TRP A 90 -19.43 6.56 -11.76
C TRP A 90 -18.20 5.67 -11.63
N LYS A 91 -17.13 6.16 -10.98
CA LYS A 91 -15.94 5.37 -10.67
C LYS A 91 -16.27 4.16 -9.78
N GLU A 92 -17.13 4.33 -8.78
CA GLU A 92 -17.59 3.24 -7.90
C GLU A 92 -18.57 2.29 -8.61
N LYS A 93 -19.43 2.81 -9.50
CA LYS A 93 -20.29 1.99 -10.38
C LYS A 93 -19.50 1.18 -11.42
N GLY A 94 -18.22 1.49 -11.61
CA GLY A 94 -17.32 0.78 -12.53
C GLY A 94 -17.22 1.38 -13.93
N ASP A 95 -18.00 2.41 -14.26
CA ASP A 95 -17.85 3.15 -15.51
C ASP A 95 -16.72 4.19 -15.40
N ILE A 96 -15.50 3.71 -15.57
CA ILE A 96 -14.29 4.52 -15.40
C ILE A 96 -14.12 5.52 -16.54
N ASP A 97 -14.60 5.22 -17.76
CA ASP A 97 -14.50 6.16 -18.87
C ASP A 97 -15.41 7.37 -18.64
N LEU A 98 -16.63 7.14 -18.14
CA LEU A 98 -17.53 8.22 -17.79
C LEU A 98 -17.03 9.03 -16.59
N ALA A 99 -16.45 8.37 -15.58
CA ALA A 99 -15.79 9.04 -14.47
C ALA A 99 -14.67 9.97 -14.95
N ILE A 100 -13.80 9.50 -15.85
CA ILE A 100 -12.72 10.32 -16.43
C ILE A 100 -13.27 11.57 -17.12
N ARG A 101 -14.34 11.42 -17.94
CA ARG A 101 -14.98 12.57 -18.60
C ARG A 101 -15.47 13.60 -17.60
N PHE A 102 -16.16 13.18 -16.55
CA PHE A 102 -16.66 14.10 -15.53
C PHE A 102 -15.54 14.77 -14.72
N TYR A 103 -14.46 14.07 -14.37
CA TYR A 103 -13.30 14.71 -13.74
C TYR A 103 -12.65 15.75 -14.66
N LEU A 104 -12.53 15.46 -15.96
CA LEU A 104 -11.99 16.42 -16.92
C LEU A 104 -12.86 17.68 -17.02
N THR A 105 -14.20 17.53 -17.04
CA THR A 105 -15.12 18.67 -16.97
C THR A 105 -14.94 19.48 -15.68
N ALA A 106 -14.84 18.81 -14.52
CA ALA A 106 -14.61 19.48 -13.25
C ALA A 106 -13.30 20.29 -13.24
N ILE A 107 -12.23 19.74 -13.82
CA ILE A 107 -10.93 20.41 -13.95
C ILE A 107 -10.99 21.56 -14.96
N GLN A 108 -11.72 21.41 -16.06
CA GLN A 108 -11.90 22.47 -17.04
C GLN A 108 -12.59 23.70 -16.42
N LEU A 109 -13.62 23.47 -15.60
CA LEU A 109 -14.33 24.52 -14.87
C LEU A 109 -13.48 25.10 -13.73
N ARG A 110 -12.70 24.26 -13.06
CA ARG A 110 -11.82 24.67 -11.95
C ARG A 110 -10.44 24.01 -12.05
N PRO A 111 -9.47 24.64 -12.73
CA PRO A 111 -8.13 24.06 -12.93
C PRO A 111 -7.34 23.82 -11.65
N ASN A 112 -7.60 24.60 -10.59
CA ASN A 112 -6.99 24.46 -9.27
C ASN A 112 -7.71 23.45 -8.35
N PHE A 113 -8.54 22.56 -8.91
CA PHE A 113 -9.25 21.53 -8.14
C PHE A 113 -8.33 20.32 -7.84
N CYS A 114 -7.53 20.44 -6.77
CA CYS A 114 -6.54 19.43 -6.37
C CYS A 114 -7.11 18.00 -6.21
N ASP A 115 -8.29 17.86 -5.58
CA ASP A 115 -8.91 16.54 -5.38
C ASP A 115 -9.37 15.90 -6.71
N ALA A 116 -9.81 16.70 -7.68
CA ALA A 116 -10.20 16.20 -9.00
C ALA A 116 -8.99 15.65 -9.76
N TRP A 117 -7.83 16.32 -9.71
CA TRP A 117 -6.59 15.81 -10.28
C TRP A 117 -6.14 14.49 -9.64
N SER A 118 -6.21 14.40 -8.31
CA SER A 118 -5.85 13.17 -7.58
C SER A 118 -6.78 12.01 -7.91
N ASN A 119 -8.09 12.27 -7.98
CA ASN A 119 -9.08 11.27 -8.33
C ASN A 119 -9.02 10.85 -9.81
N LEU A 120 -8.72 11.78 -10.72
CA LEU A 120 -8.47 11.49 -12.12
C LEU A 120 -7.24 10.60 -12.30
N ALA A 121 -6.17 10.84 -11.53
CA ALA A 121 -5.00 9.98 -11.51
C ALA A 121 -5.38 8.54 -11.14
N SER A 122 -6.16 8.36 -10.07
CA SER A 122 -6.69 7.05 -9.65
C SER A 122 -7.51 6.36 -10.76
N ALA A 123 -8.37 7.11 -11.45
CA ALA A 123 -9.15 6.59 -12.57
C ALA A 123 -8.27 6.12 -13.75
N TYR A 124 -7.25 6.91 -14.11
CA TYR A 124 -6.28 6.51 -15.14
C TYR A 124 -5.45 5.28 -14.73
N THR A 125 -5.04 5.17 -13.46
CA THR A 125 -4.36 3.98 -12.93
C THR A 125 -5.21 2.73 -13.10
N ARG A 126 -6.51 2.80 -12.76
CA ARG A 126 -7.46 1.67 -12.96
C ARG A 126 -7.61 1.26 -14.42
N LYS A 127 -7.42 2.19 -15.35
CA LYS A 127 -7.42 1.96 -16.80
C LYS A 127 -6.07 1.50 -17.37
N GLY A 128 -5.02 1.42 -16.54
CA GLY A 128 -3.66 1.11 -17.00
C GLY A 128 -2.96 2.26 -17.74
N ARG A 129 -3.54 3.46 -17.73
CA ARG A 129 -2.99 4.67 -18.37
C ARG A 129 -2.00 5.36 -17.44
N LEU A 130 -0.86 4.71 -17.20
CA LEU A 130 0.10 5.10 -16.16
C LEU A 130 0.74 6.47 -16.40
N ASN A 131 0.98 6.84 -17.67
CA ASN A 131 1.58 8.14 -18.02
C ASN A 131 0.65 9.30 -17.66
N GLU A 132 -0.62 9.19 -18.04
CA GLU A 132 -1.65 10.18 -17.76
C GLU A 132 -1.93 10.27 -16.25
N ALA A 133 -1.94 9.12 -15.56
CA ALA A 133 -2.04 9.09 -14.11
C ALA A 133 -0.90 9.85 -13.43
N ALA A 134 0.35 9.64 -13.87
CA ALA A 134 1.52 10.31 -13.32
C ALA A 134 1.48 11.82 -13.56
N GLN A 135 1.03 12.26 -14.74
CA GLN A 135 0.82 13.69 -15.03
C GLN A 135 -0.22 14.30 -14.10
N CYS A 136 -1.34 13.61 -13.86
CA CYS A 136 -2.38 14.07 -12.95
C CYS A 136 -1.88 14.18 -11.50
N CYS A 137 -1.11 13.19 -11.02
CA CYS A 137 -0.47 13.27 -9.70
C CYS A 137 0.50 14.46 -9.61
N LYS A 138 1.31 14.72 -10.65
CA LYS A 138 2.19 15.89 -10.69
C LYS A 138 1.41 17.21 -10.64
N GLN A 139 0.30 17.32 -11.35
CA GLN A 139 -0.57 18.50 -11.28
C GLN A 139 -1.18 18.68 -9.87
N ALA A 140 -1.66 17.61 -9.23
CA ALA A 140 -2.14 17.67 -7.86
C ALA A 140 -1.05 18.15 -6.89
N LEU A 141 0.18 17.66 -7.04
CA LEU A 141 1.33 18.07 -6.22
C LEU A 141 1.81 19.50 -6.50
N LEU A 142 1.64 20.01 -7.72
CA LEU A 142 1.89 21.43 -8.02
C LEU A 142 0.92 22.35 -7.27
N LEU A 143 -0.35 21.94 -7.16
CA LEU A 143 -1.38 22.68 -6.44
C LEU A 143 -1.23 22.53 -4.91
N ASN A 144 -0.90 21.33 -4.43
CA ASN A 144 -0.67 21.05 -3.03
C ASN A 144 0.54 20.12 -2.84
N PRO A 145 1.74 20.68 -2.60
CA PRO A 145 2.96 19.89 -2.43
C PRO A 145 2.98 18.99 -1.19
N ARG A 146 2.07 19.21 -0.23
CA ARG A 146 1.99 18.47 1.03
C ARG A 146 1.01 17.30 0.98
N LEU A 147 0.46 16.98 -0.19
CA LEU A 147 -0.48 15.87 -0.34
C LEU A 147 0.25 14.52 -0.33
N VAL A 148 0.31 13.91 0.86
CA VAL A 148 1.07 12.67 1.13
C VAL A 148 0.58 11.51 0.25
N ASP A 149 -0.73 11.36 0.07
CA ASP A 149 -1.32 10.33 -0.80
C ASP A 149 -0.88 10.49 -2.26
N ALA A 150 -0.74 11.72 -2.76
CA ALA A 150 -0.33 11.97 -4.13
C ALA A 150 1.16 11.65 -4.37
N HIS A 151 2.04 11.92 -3.40
CA HIS A 151 3.43 11.46 -3.45
C HIS A 151 3.51 9.93 -3.49
N SER A 152 2.75 9.24 -2.63
CA SER A 152 2.71 7.78 -2.60
C SER A 152 2.15 7.18 -3.91
N ASN A 153 1.06 7.75 -4.44
CA ASN A 153 0.48 7.32 -5.70
C ASN A 153 1.42 7.57 -6.89
N LEU A 154 2.10 8.72 -6.92
CA LEU A 154 3.13 9.00 -7.93
C LEU A 154 4.27 7.98 -7.84
N GLY A 155 4.73 7.66 -6.63
CA GLY A 155 5.76 6.64 -6.42
C GLY A 155 5.34 5.26 -6.94
N ASN A 156 4.10 4.85 -6.68
CA ASN A 156 3.55 3.59 -7.20
C ASN A 156 3.51 3.57 -8.74
N LEU A 157 3.15 4.70 -9.36
CA LEU A 157 3.13 4.85 -10.81
C LEU A 157 4.54 4.79 -11.41
N MET A 158 5.51 5.51 -10.83
CA MET A 158 6.91 5.47 -11.25
C MET A 158 7.47 4.04 -11.13
N LYS A 159 7.18 3.36 -10.02
CA LYS A 159 7.55 1.96 -9.79
C LYS A 159 6.99 1.04 -10.87
N ALA A 160 5.70 1.17 -11.19
CA ALA A 160 5.06 0.36 -12.23
C ALA A 160 5.65 0.62 -13.64
N GLN A 161 6.25 1.78 -13.86
CA GLN A 161 6.98 2.13 -15.08
C GLN A 161 8.46 1.68 -15.08
N GLY A 162 8.95 1.05 -14.00
CA GLY A 162 10.35 0.67 -13.83
C GLY A 162 11.28 1.80 -13.37
N LEU A 163 10.73 2.97 -13.07
CA LEU A 163 11.44 4.16 -12.59
C LEU A 163 11.64 4.08 -11.06
N VAL A 164 12.50 3.15 -10.63
CA VAL A 164 12.67 2.77 -9.22
C VAL A 164 13.25 3.92 -8.38
N GLN A 165 14.16 4.73 -8.94
CA GLN A 165 14.78 5.84 -8.21
C GLN A 165 13.79 6.98 -7.96
N GLU A 166 12.96 7.27 -8.95
CA GLU A 166 11.89 8.25 -8.88
C GLU A 166 10.81 7.79 -7.88
N ALA A 167 10.47 6.50 -7.88
CA ALA A 167 9.58 5.91 -6.89
C ALA A 167 10.12 6.07 -5.46
N TYR A 168 11.41 5.79 -5.27
CA TYR A 168 12.09 5.95 -3.98
C TYR A 168 12.03 7.40 -3.48
N ALA A 169 12.33 8.37 -4.34
CA ALA A 169 12.24 9.79 -4.01
C ALA A 169 10.82 10.21 -3.59
N CYS A 170 9.80 9.73 -4.30
CA CYS A 170 8.40 10.01 -3.97
C CYS A 170 8.00 9.46 -2.59
N TYR A 171 8.39 8.23 -2.28
CA TYR A 171 8.07 7.64 -0.96
C TYR A 171 8.81 8.33 0.18
N LEU A 172 10.07 8.74 -0.04
CA LEU A 172 10.81 9.53 0.95
C LEU A 172 10.15 10.89 1.19
N GLU A 173 9.68 11.58 0.16
CA GLU A 173 8.96 12.83 0.34
C GLU A 173 7.64 12.64 1.11
N ALA A 174 6.89 11.57 0.82
CA ALA A 174 5.70 11.23 1.60
C ALA A 174 6.03 11.04 3.09
N ILE A 175 7.11 10.30 3.40
CA ILE A 175 7.58 10.08 4.79
C ILE A 175 8.11 11.37 5.42
N ARG A 176 8.77 12.25 4.64
CA ARG A 176 9.29 13.53 5.13
C ARG A 176 8.15 14.47 5.51
N ILE A 177 7.06 14.47 4.74
CA ILE A 177 5.87 15.28 5.01
C ILE A 177 5.08 14.71 6.19
N ASP A 178 4.83 13.40 6.19
CA ASP A 178 4.17 12.71 7.29
C ASP A 178 4.90 11.39 7.65
N PRO A 179 5.72 11.41 8.72
CA PRO A 179 6.40 10.21 9.20
C PRO A 179 5.46 9.10 9.69
N HIS A 180 4.19 9.40 9.99
CA HIS A 180 3.21 8.43 10.47
C HIS A 180 2.42 7.77 9.33
N PHE A 181 2.69 8.14 8.08
CA PHE A 181 2.01 7.59 6.92
C PHE A 181 2.49 6.17 6.59
N ALA A 182 1.87 5.18 7.24
CA ALA A 182 2.25 3.77 7.15
C ALA A 182 2.32 3.21 5.71
N ILE A 183 1.51 3.75 4.79
CA ILE A 183 1.47 3.31 3.39
C ILE A 183 2.80 3.61 2.69
N ALA A 184 3.41 4.78 2.90
CA ALA A 184 4.70 5.10 2.26
C ALA A 184 5.84 4.22 2.80
N TRP A 185 5.85 3.90 4.10
CA TRP A 185 6.80 2.94 4.67
C TRP A 185 6.68 1.54 4.05
N SER A 186 5.45 1.06 3.87
CA SER A 186 5.16 -0.23 3.21
C SER A 186 5.60 -0.21 1.74
N ASN A 187 5.31 0.87 1.00
CA ASN A 187 5.71 1.00 -0.41
C ASN A 187 7.23 1.08 -0.57
N LEU A 188 7.91 1.79 0.32
CA LEU A 188 9.37 1.87 0.40
C LEU A 188 9.98 0.48 0.68
N ALA A 189 9.41 -0.26 1.64
CA ALA A 189 9.81 -1.64 1.93
C ALA A 189 9.68 -2.55 0.69
N GLY A 190 8.62 -2.35 -0.09
CA GLY A 190 8.39 -3.03 -1.36
C GLY A 190 9.51 -2.83 -2.38
N LEU A 191 10.10 -1.64 -2.46
CA LEU A 191 11.25 -1.39 -3.35
C LEU A 191 12.47 -2.21 -2.94
N PHE A 192 12.79 -2.26 -1.64
CA PHE A 192 13.92 -3.06 -1.14
C PHE A 192 13.67 -4.57 -1.28
N MET A 193 12.42 -5.00 -1.17
CA MET A 193 12.02 -6.39 -1.41
C MET A 193 12.25 -6.83 -2.87
N GLU A 194 12.09 -5.92 -3.83
CA GLU A 194 12.34 -6.19 -5.26
C GLU A 194 13.84 -6.22 -5.60
N VAL A 195 14.63 -5.35 -4.97
CA VAL A 195 16.11 -5.36 -5.11
C VAL A 195 16.75 -6.55 -4.36
N GLY A 196 16.03 -7.19 -3.45
CA GLY A 196 16.50 -8.33 -2.67
C GLY A 196 17.17 -7.97 -1.35
N ASP A 197 17.14 -6.71 -0.93
CA ASP A 197 17.57 -6.28 0.40
C ASP A 197 16.46 -6.61 1.43
N LEU A 198 16.35 -7.91 1.74
CA LEU A 198 15.32 -8.45 2.63
C LEU A 198 15.41 -7.88 4.06
N ASN A 199 16.61 -7.48 4.49
CA ASN A 199 16.82 -6.89 5.81
C ASN A 199 16.20 -5.49 5.91
N LYS A 200 16.47 -4.60 4.94
CA LYS A 200 15.82 -3.28 4.91
C LYS A 200 14.32 -3.39 4.67
N ALA A 201 13.88 -4.28 3.77
CA ALA A 201 12.46 -4.52 3.55
C ALA A 201 11.76 -4.90 4.87
N MET A 202 12.33 -5.83 5.64
CA MET A 202 11.79 -6.24 6.95
C MET A 202 11.72 -5.07 7.95
N GLN A 203 12.75 -4.23 8.02
CA GLN A 203 12.76 -3.06 8.91
C GLN A 203 11.62 -2.08 8.57
N TYR A 204 11.46 -1.73 7.30
CA TYR A 204 10.43 -0.78 6.88
C TYR A 204 9.01 -1.35 6.99
N TYR A 205 8.79 -2.63 6.69
CA TYR A 205 7.48 -3.25 6.96
C TYR A 205 7.13 -3.27 8.45
N LYS A 206 8.11 -3.47 9.34
CA LYS A 206 7.88 -3.38 10.79
C LYS A 206 7.45 -1.99 11.23
N GLU A 207 8.06 -0.93 10.69
CA GLU A 207 7.61 0.44 10.99
C GLU A 207 6.20 0.69 10.45
N ALA A 208 5.87 0.23 9.24
CA ALA A 208 4.51 0.34 8.70
C ALA A 208 3.46 -0.35 9.60
N VAL A 209 3.75 -1.57 10.08
CA VAL A 209 2.87 -2.32 11.00
C VAL A 209 2.78 -1.66 12.37
N LYS A 210 3.88 -1.12 12.89
CA LYS A 210 3.90 -0.38 14.16
C LYS A 210 3.03 0.87 14.11
N LEU A 211 3.09 1.62 13.00
CA LEU A 211 2.27 2.80 12.78
C LEU A 211 0.79 2.46 12.58
N LYS A 212 0.50 1.36 11.87
CA LYS A 212 -0.86 0.89 11.62
C LYS A 212 -0.95 -0.63 11.85
N PRO A 213 -1.24 -1.07 13.09
CA PRO A 213 -1.31 -2.50 13.43
C PRO A 213 -2.34 -3.30 12.62
N SER A 214 -3.40 -2.65 12.14
CA SER A 214 -4.45 -3.24 11.29
C SER A 214 -4.13 -3.25 9.79
N PHE A 215 -2.89 -2.91 9.38
CA PHE A 215 -2.53 -2.83 7.97
C PHE A 215 -2.26 -4.21 7.35
N ALA A 216 -3.33 -4.84 6.84
CA ALA A 216 -3.28 -6.20 6.29
C ALA A 216 -2.20 -6.40 5.22
N ASP A 217 -2.07 -5.48 4.26
CA ASP A 217 -1.08 -5.60 3.18
C ASP A 217 0.36 -5.59 3.69
N ALA A 218 0.66 -4.79 4.72
CA ALA A 218 1.99 -4.75 5.32
C ALA A 218 2.32 -6.06 6.04
N HIS A 219 1.36 -6.67 6.75
CA HIS A 219 1.53 -8.00 7.35
C HIS A 219 1.77 -9.09 6.30
N LEU A 220 0.98 -9.08 5.22
CA LEU A 220 1.12 -10.03 4.12
C LEU A 220 2.51 -9.91 3.47
N ASN A 221 2.94 -8.68 3.20
CA ASN A 221 4.24 -8.44 2.61
C ASN A 221 5.39 -8.79 3.57
N GLN A 222 5.24 -8.54 4.88
CA GLN A 222 6.21 -8.99 5.88
C GLN A 222 6.33 -10.52 5.90
N GLY A 223 5.21 -11.23 5.80
CA GLY A 223 5.18 -12.69 5.64
C GLY A 223 5.95 -13.16 4.40
N ASN A 224 5.78 -12.46 3.28
CA ASN A 224 6.55 -12.73 2.06
C ASN A 224 8.05 -12.51 2.25
N VAL A 225 8.46 -11.49 3.02
CA VAL A 225 9.89 -11.29 3.36
C VAL A 225 10.41 -12.44 4.22
N TYR A 226 9.66 -12.88 5.24
CA TYR A 226 10.04 -14.05 6.05
C TYR A 226 10.20 -15.31 5.22
N LYS A 227 9.29 -15.56 4.28
CA LYS A 227 9.38 -16.69 3.36
C LYS A 227 10.67 -16.64 2.55
N ARG A 228 11.01 -15.48 1.96
CA ARG A 228 12.27 -15.31 1.21
C ARG A 228 13.51 -15.47 2.08
N LEU A 229 13.51 -14.90 3.30
CA LEU A 229 14.62 -15.05 4.24
C LEU A 229 14.85 -16.52 4.62
N TRP A 230 13.76 -17.28 4.80
CA TRP A 230 13.81 -18.71 5.05
C TRP A 230 14.35 -19.48 3.85
N GLU A 231 13.90 -19.17 2.64
CA GLU A 231 14.40 -19.77 1.39
C GLU A 231 15.89 -19.49 1.16
N CYS A 232 16.35 -18.25 1.37
CA CYS A 232 17.77 -17.89 1.29
C CYS A 232 18.60 -18.66 2.32
N SER A 233 18.12 -18.75 3.56
CA SER A 233 18.80 -19.52 4.62
C SER A 233 18.90 -21.00 4.29
N ARG A 234 17.92 -21.56 3.57
CA ARG A 234 17.93 -22.96 3.13
C ARG A 234 18.90 -23.21 1.97
N ARG A 235 19.13 -22.21 1.12
CA ARG A 235 20.05 -22.28 -0.03
C ARG A 235 21.52 -22.08 0.35
N GLN A 236 21.81 -21.62 1.56
CA GLN A 236 23.19 -21.55 2.05
C GLN A 236 23.65 -22.96 2.45
N PHE A 237 24.69 -23.45 1.80
CA PHE A 237 25.35 -24.70 2.15
C PHE A 237 26.72 -24.42 2.74
N LEU A 238 27.03 -25.11 3.83
CA LEU A 238 28.37 -25.18 4.37
C LEU A 238 29.10 -26.33 3.67
N VAL A 239 30.17 -26.01 2.96
CA VAL A 239 31.07 -27.02 2.41
C VAL A 239 32.20 -27.25 3.41
N ILE A 240 32.23 -28.45 3.99
CA ILE A 240 33.30 -28.92 4.86
C ILE A 240 34.17 -29.87 4.06
N SER A 241 35.40 -29.46 3.76
CA SER A 241 36.41 -30.32 3.14
C SER A 241 37.42 -30.79 4.20
N VAL A 242 37.63 -32.09 4.28
CA VAL A 242 38.60 -32.74 5.17
C VAL A 242 39.74 -33.32 4.34
N LEU A 243 40.98 -32.98 4.70
CA LEU A 243 42.18 -33.54 4.09
C LEU A 243 42.63 -34.83 4.80
N CYS A 244 42.58 -35.96 4.09
CA CYS A 244 43.17 -37.23 4.50
C CYS A 244 44.55 -37.41 3.85
N ARG A 245 45.63 -37.14 4.60
CA ARG A 245 47.02 -37.14 4.08
C ARG A 245 47.57 -38.51 3.64
N HIS A 246 46.89 -39.63 3.91
CA HIS A 246 47.40 -40.98 3.66
C HIS A 246 46.55 -41.80 2.67
N ALA A 247 45.62 -41.16 1.93
CA ALA A 247 44.82 -41.84 0.91
C ALA A 247 45.54 -41.80 -0.46
N PRO A 248 45.75 -42.95 -1.15
CA PRO A 248 46.61 -43.02 -2.33
C PRO A 248 46.02 -42.41 -3.61
N THR A 249 44.72 -42.08 -3.68
CA THR A 249 44.09 -41.60 -4.94
C THR A 249 43.12 -40.42 -4.80
N THR A 250 42.56 -40.14 -3.62
CA THR A 250 41.72 -38.93 -3.37
C THR A 250 41.91 -38.39 -1.95
N PRO A 251 42.69 -37.31 -1.75
CA PRO A 251 43.05 -36.84 -0.41
C PRO A 251 41.99 -35.92 0.23
N TRP A 252 40.92 -35.54 -0.47
CA TRP A 252 39.89 -34.63 0.03
C TRP A 252 38.53 -35.31 0.11
N LEU A 253 37.93 -35.31 1.30
CA LEU A 253 36.52 -35.65 1.48
C LEU A 253 35.72 -34.36 1.63
N THR A 254 34.81 -34.08 0.71
CA THR A 254 33.99 -32.86 0.74
C THR A 254 32.55 -33.20 1.08
N VAL A 255 32.03 -32.57 2.12
CA VAL A 255 30.64 -32.72 2.57
C VAL A 255 29.94 -31.38 2.42
N ILE A 256 28.78 -31.39 1.75
CA ILE A 256 27.94 -30.21 1.56
C ILE A 256 26.73 -30.34 2.49
N LEU A 257 26.63 -29.47 3.50
CA LEU A 257 25.54 -29.48 4.47
C LEU A 257 24.67 -28.23 4.30
N PRO A 258 23.33 -28.34 4.25
CA PRO A 258 22.47 -27.16 4.33
C PRO A 258 22.66 -26.47 5.68
N LEU A 259 22.89 -25.15 5.74
CA LEU A 259 23.03 -24.44 7.02
C LEU A 259 21.78 -24.56 7.89
N SER A 260 20.62 -24.83 7.30
CA SER A 260 19.35 -25.02 8.02
C SER A 260 19.36 -26.21 9.00
N THR A 261 20.28 -27.17 8.87
CA THR A 261 20.42 -28.29 9.83
C THR A 261 21.34 -27.96 11.02
N MET A 262 22.00 -26.81 11.00
CA MET A 262 22.99 -26.42 12.01
C MET A 262 22.39 -25.73 13.25
N SER A 263 21.07 -25.50 13.30
CA SER A 263 20.40 -25.02 14.54
C SER A 263 20.48 -26.03 15.68
N ASN A 264 20.92 -27.26 15.42
CA ASN A 264 21.07 -28.32 16.41
C ASN A 264 22.55 -28.76 16.48
N ALA A 265 23.31 -28.18 17.41
CA ALA A 265 24.73 -28.49 17.63
C ALA A 265 24.99 -29.99 17.87
N SER A 266 23.98 -30.71 18.37
CA SER A 266 24.01 -32.17 18.58
C SER A 266 24.17 -32.96 17.28
N LEU A 267 23.52 -32.54 16.19
CA LEU A 267 23.61 -33.22 14.89
C LEU A 267 25.00 -33.06 14.27
N ILE A 268 25.60 -31.88 14.37
CA ILE A 268 26.97 -31.62 13.89
C ILE A 268 27.96 -32.53 14.64
N TRP A 269 27.81 -32.62 15.96
CA TRP A 269 28.68 -33.46 16.80
C TRP A 269 28.49 -34.95 16.51
N GLN A 270 27.24 -35.41 16.38
CA GLN A 270 26.94 -36.80 15.99
C GLN A 270 27.53 -37.14 14.63
N PHE A 271 27.45 -36.26 13.64
CA PHE A 271 28.03 -36.51 12.32
C PHE A 271 29.57 -36.56 12.34
N ILE A 272 30.24 -35.68 13.09
CA ILE A 272 31.69 -35.74 13.30
C ILE A 272 32.07 -37.09 13.95
N VAL A 273 31.26 -37.57 14.90
CA VAL A 273 31.45 -38.87 15.56
C VAL A 273 31.21 -40.04 14.60
N THR A 274 30.19 -39.99 13.75
CA THR A 274 29.90 -41.03 12.74
C THR A 274 31.01 -41.13 11.69
N ILE A 275 31.56 -40.00 11.22
CA ILE A 275 32.74 -39.99 10.33
C ILE A 275 33.94 -40.60 11.05
N ARG A 276 34.18 -40.26 12.32
CA ARG A 276 35.22 -40.92 13.14
C ARG A 276 35.01 -42.44 13.23
N LEU A 277 33.78 -42.90 13.50
CA LEU A 277 33.43 -44.31 13.61
C LEU A 277 33.63 -45.06 12.29
N TYR A 278 33.26 -44.47 11.15
CA TYR A 278 33.45 -45.07 9.83
C TYR A 278 34.94 -45.36 9.52
N TYR A 279 35.84 -44.44 9.87
CA TYR A 279 37.29 -44.66 9.72
C TYR A 279 37.90 -45.64 10.74
N VAL A 280 37.32 -45.72 11.94
CA VAL A 280 37.68 -46.74 12.92
C VAL A 280 37.29 -48.14 12.43
N ILE A 281 36.11 -48.28 11.83
CA ILE A 281 35.61 -49.56 11.27
C ILE A 281 36.45 -50.02 10.06
N LEU A 282 36.96 -49.09 9.25
CA LEU A 282 37.83 -49.40 8.10
C LEU A 282 39.29 -49.75 8.47
N GLY A 283 39.65 -49.79 9.77
CA GLY A 283 40.96 -50.28 10.22
C GLY A 283 42.16 -49.36 9.94
N LEU A 284 41.94 -48.10 9.57
CA LEU A 284 42.97 -47.14 9.15
C LEU A 284 43.73 -46.47 10.33
N TRP A 285 43.87 -47.15 11.47
CA TRP A 285 44.22 -46.56 12.77
C TRP A 285 45.70 -46.16 12.97
N LYS A 286 46.57 -46.26 11.95
CA LYS A 286 48.03 -46.13 12.18
C LYS A 286 48.67 -44.76 12.00
N HIS A 287 47.95 -43.72 11.57
CA HIS A 287 48.57 -42.40 11.39
C HIS A 287 47.74 -41.24 11.98
N THR A 288 48.47 -40.35 12.66
CA THR A 288 47.99 -39.09 13.25
C THR A 288 47.26 -38.24 12.22
N ILE A 289 45.94 -38.16 12.33
CA ILE A 289 45.11 -37.30 11.47
C ILE A 289 45.31 -35.85 11.93
N THR A 290 46.03 -35.05 11.13
CA THR A 290 46.09 -33.60 11.30
C THR A 290 44.93 -32.97 10.54
N TRP A 291 43.94 -32.46 11.28
CA TRP A 291 42.73 -31.84 10.73
C TRP A 291 43.03 -30.39 10.33
N ALA A 292 42.94 -30.09 9.03
CA ALA A 292 42.85 -28.72 8.54
C ALA A 292 41.38 -28.49 8.13
N MET A 293 40.65 -27.69 8.90
CA MET A 293 39.26 -27.34 8.60
C MET A 293 39.26 -26.08 7.73
N HIS A 294 38.98 -26.23 6.44
CA HIS A 294 38.76 -25.08 5.56
C HIS A 294 37.26 -24.77 5.51
N LEU A 295 36.86 -23.71 6.21
CA LEU A 295 35.52 -23.13 6.09
C LEU A 295 35.48 -22.24 4.85
N LYS A 296 34.71 -22.63 3.83
CA LYS A 296 34.40 -21.77 2.69
C LYS A 296 32.88 -21.61 2.62
N MET A 297 32.40 -20.41 2.92
CA MET A 297 31.00 -20.06 2.64
C MET A 297 30.89 -19.87 1.13
N LEU A 298 30.09 -20.71 0.48
CA LEU A 298 29.72 -20.49 -0.91
C LEU A 298 28.51 -19.56 -0.92
N GLY A 299 28.75 -18.28 -1.27
CA GLY A 299 27.70 -17.42 -1.81
C GLY A 299 27.60 -17.67 -3.31
N GLU A 300 26.38 -17.72 -3.84
CA GLU A 300 26.14 -17.60 -5.29
C GLU A 300 26.68 -16.25 -5.81
#